data_AF-A0A6C0EPG6-F1
#
_entry.id   AF-A0A6C0EPG6-F1
#
_cell.length_a   1.000
_cell.length_b   1.000
_cell.length_c   1.000
_cell.angle_alpha   90.00
_cell.angle_beta   90.00
_cell.angle_gamma   90.00
#
_symmetry.space_group_name_H-M   'P 1'
#
loop_
_entity.id
_entity.type
_entity.pdbx_description
1 polymer ?
#
loop_
_entity_poly.entity_id
_entity_poly.type
_entity_poly.pdbx_seq_one_letter_code
_entity_poly.pdbx_strand_id
1 'polypeptide(L)'
;MGNNSSNRQYTYHQYYNAIKNDKSFDFSKINYSLLNPYEVLEVSKTFTWDELKEAYKHTALLTHPDKVGGNKIVFNFVTECFKVLAEEYKLRNSNKTFMELKQQVNSYYSKEEDKIPAPITGDNFNENFNKTFEMCKLEDDENDFGYGDIMNESSKIREDFSQENLFEKKKFDNTSFNKIFTKHTPPPPKELIKYKEPEPMVLAKTMNYTEIGGKRPDDYSSSAEKSSKNNLIYSDYKIAYSNTRLVDDEMINKSLKDFKSIEEYEKYRNSKIKKGLTDKEKLYFENKKIKEEQEEYLRLERIKQNDIKIKINNEKASRLFIK
;
A
#
# COMPACT_ATOMS: atom_id res chain seq x y z
N MET A 1 18.01 27.58 -12.83
CA MET A 1 18.46 26.29 -13.40
C MET A 1 19.07 25.47 -12.27
N GLY A 2 18.34 24.47 -11.79
CA GLY A 2 18.82 23.54 -10.77
C GLY A 2 18.42 22.15 -11.20
N ASN A 3 19.40 21.32 -11.56
CA ASN A 3 19.19 19.91 -11.87
C ASN A 3 18.80 19.19 -10.58
N ASN A 4 17.50 19.05 -10.33
CA ASN A 4 17.00 17.96 -9.49
C ASN A 4 17.22 16.67 -10.25
N SER A 5 18.42 16.10 -10.08
CA SER A 5 18.68 14.71 -10.41
C SER A 5 17.82 13.87 -9.47
N SER A 6 16.57 13.65 -9.89
CA SER A 6 15.66 12.69 -9.30
C SER A 6 16.44 11.40 -9.06
N ASN A 7 16.59 11.02 -7.79
CA ASN A 7 17.27 9.82 -7.35
C ASN A 7 16.37 8.62 -7.70
N ARG A 8 16.22 8.33 -9.00
CA ARG A 8 15.46 7.17 -9.47
C ARG A 8 16.22 5.93 -9.02
N GLN A 9 15.62 5.22 -8.08
CA GLN A 9 16.16 4.00 -7.51
C GLN A 9 16.02 2.88 -8.55
N TYR A 10 17.12 2.20 -8.85
CA TYR A 10 17.18 1.17 -9.87
C TYR A 10 16.76 -0.20 -9.29
N THR A 11 16.12 -1.05 -10.11
CA THR A 11 15.85 -2.46 -9.75
C THR A 11 17.09 -3.34 -9.94
N TYR A 12 17.16 -4.54 -9.34
CA TYR A 12 18.31 -5.47 -9.51
C TYR A 12 18.65 -5.72 -11.00
N HIS A 13 17.64 -5.87 -11.86
CA HIS A 13 17.80 -6.02 -13.30
C HIS A 13 18.42 -4.78 -13.96
N GLN A 14 18.07 -3.58 -13.50
CA GLN A 14 18.68 -2.34 -13.99
C GLN A 14 20.13 -2.21 -13.51
N TYR A 15 20.46 -2.72 -12.30
CA TYR A 15 21.83 -2.81 -11.80
C TYR A 15 22.68 -3.82 -12.60
N TYR A 16 22.19 -5.03 -12.82
CA TYR A 16 22.90 -6.04 -13.60
C TYR A 16 23.21 -5.56 -15.03
N ASN A 17 22.28 -4.84 -15.65
CA ASN A 17 22.47 -4.22 -16.96
C ASN A 17 23.45 -3.02 -16.92
N ALA A 18 23.43 -2.20 -15.87
CA ALA A 18 24.39 -1.11 -15.69
C ALA A 18 25.82 -1.64 -15.46
N ILE A 19 25.97 -2.71 -14.68
CA ILE A 19 27.23 -3.42 -14.41
C ILE A 19 27.83 -4.02 -15.68
N LYS A 20 27.00 -4.51 -16.60
CA LYS A 20 27.45 -5.09 -17.88
C LYS A 20 27.95 -4.04 -18.86
N ASN A 21 27.43 -2.82 -18.77
CA ASN A 21 27.69 -1.74 -19.72
C ASN A 21 28.76 -0.74 -19.26
N ASP A 22 29.00 -0.57 -17.95
CA ASP A 22 29.90 0.47 -17.44
C ASP A 22 30.81 -0.04 -16.30
N LYS A 23 32.12 -0.12 -16.56
CA LYS A 23 33.13 -0.64 -15.61
C LYS A 23 33.50 0.35 -14.48
N SER A 24 32.94 1.56 -14.51
CA SER A 24 33.24 2.66 -13.58
C SER A 24 32.11 2.95 -12.57
N PHE A 25 31.27 1.96 -12.26
CA PHE A 25 30.18 2.17 -11.29
C PHE A 25 30.71 2.14 -9.84
N ASP A 26 30.42 3.19 -9.07
CA ASP A 26 30.85 3.33 -7.68
C ASP A 26 29.97 2.47 -6.75
N PHE A 27 30.49 1.28 -6.43
CA PHE A 27 29.85 0.28 -5.57
C PHE A 27 29.55 0.77 -4.13
N SER A 28 30.11 1.90 -3.70
CA SER A 28 29.88 2.47 -2.36
C SER A 28 28.52 3.17 -2.22
N LYS A 29 27.87 3.52 -3.33
CA LYS A 29 26.56 4.22 -3.35
C LYS A 29 25.36 3.27 -3.33
N ILE A 30 25.58 1.97 -3.46
CA ILE A 30 24.51 0.97 -3.44
C ILE A 30 24.16 0.67 -1.99
N ASN A 31 22.89 0.87 -1.63
CA ASN A 31 22.40 0.40 -0.35
C ASN A 31 22.01 -1.08 -0.49
N TYR A 32 22.98 -1.95 -0.22
CA TYR A 32 22.86 -3.39 -0.32
C TYR A 32 21.75 -3.98 0.56
N SER A 33 21.36 -3.30 1.64
CA SER A 33 20.28 -3.72 2.54
C SER A 33 18.88 -3.69 1.90
N LEU A 34 18.71 -3.00 0.76
CA LEU A 34 17.44 -2.88 0.04
C LEU A 34 17.26 -3.92 -1.08
N LEU A 35 18.29 -4.71 -1.37
CA LEU A 35 18.28 -5.72 -2.43
C LEU A 35 17.64 -7.02 -1.94
N ASN A 36 16.83 -7.64 -2.81
CA ASN A 36 16.13 -8.88 -2.52
C ASN A 36 17.10 -10.07 -2.51
N PRO A 37 17.33 -10.77 -1.37
CA PRO A 37 18.28 -11.88 -1.31
C PRO A 37 17.97 -13.02 -2.29
N TYR A 38 16.68 -13.23 -2.59
CA TYR A 38 16.20 -14.24 -3.53
C TYR A 38 16.67 -13.98 -4.96
N GLU A 39 16.65 -12.71 -5.39
CA GLU A 39 17.09 -12.31 -6.72
C GLU A 39 18.61 -12.38 -6.85
N VAL A 40 19.33 -12.04 -5.79
CA VAL A 40 20.81 -12.05 -5.77
C VAL A 40 21.37 -13.46 -5.95
N LEU A 41 20.72 -14.46 -5.33
CA LEU A 41 21.12 -15.86 -5.47
C LEU A 41 20.37 -16.62 -6.57
N GLU A 42 19.41 -15.98 -7.25
CA GLU A 42 18.57 -16.60 -8.29
C GLU A 42 17.83 -17.87 -7.77
N VAL A 43 17.34 -17.83 -6.53
CA VAL A 43 16.64 -18.96 -5.89
C VAL A 43 15.14 -18.73 -5.80
N SER A 44 14.35 -19.80 -6.03
CA SER A 44 12.90 -19.78 -5.81
C SER A 44 12.57 -19.56 -4.33
N LYS A 45 11.40 -19.00 -4.01
CA LYS A 45 10.97 -18.86 -2.60
C LYS A 45 10.82 -20.19 -1.89
N THR A 46 10.45 -21.26 -2.58
CA THR A 46 10.31 -22.61 -2.01
C THR A 46 11.59 -23.41 -2.19
N PHE A 47 12.76 -22.79 -1.99
CA PHE A 47 14.04 -23.45 -2.19
C PHE A 47 14.30 -24.56 -1.16
N THR A 48 15.06 -25.57 -1.59
CA THR A 48 15.63 -26.57 -0.68
C THR A 48 17.00 -26.14 -0.15
N TRP A 49 17.45 -26.75 0.94
CA TRP A 49 18.76 -26.44 1.53
C TRP A 49 19.93 -26.69 0.57
N ASP A 50 19.81 -27.70 -0.28
CA ASP A 50 20.86 -28.05 -1.24
C ASP A 50 20.89 -27.08 -2.42
N GLU A 51 19.73 -26.66 -2.94
CA GLU A 51 19.61 -25.59 -3.94
C GLU A 51 20.22 -24.27 -3.44
N LEU A 52 19.96 -23.88 -2.19
CA LEU A 52 20.53 -22.67 -1.61
C LEU A 52 22.06 -22.73 -1.53
N LYS A 53 22.62 -23.88 -1.16
CA LYS A 53 24.07 -24.09 -1.12
C LYS A 53 24.69 -24.04 -2.51
N GLU A 54 24.04 -24.66 -3.49
CA GLU A 54 24.53 -24.69 -4.87
C GLU A 54 24.53 -23.30 -5.49
N ALA A 55 23.43 -22.55 -5.32
CA ALA A 55 23.31 -21.16 -5.74
C ALA A 55 24.37 -20.26 -5.09
N TYR A 56 24.59 -20.40 -3.78
CA TYR A 56 25.66 -19.69 -3.09
C TYR A 56 27.03 -20.06 -3.63
N LYS A 57 27.32 -21.34 -3.84
CA LYS A 57 28.60 -21.79 -4.39
C LYS A 57 28.85 -21.18 -5.77
N HIS A 58 27.84 -21.16 -6.64
CA HIS A 58 27.95 -20.58 -7.97
C HIS A 58 28.22 -19.06 -7.93
N THR A 59 27.41 -18.31 -7.18
CA THR A 59 27.53 -16.84 -7.05
C THR A 59 28.80 -16.41 -6.31
N ALA A 60 29.20 -17.13 -5.26
CA ALA A 60 30.44 -16.92 -4.52
C ALA A 60 31.65 -17.14 -5.43
N LEU A 61 31.64 -18.18 -6.26
CA LEU A 61 32.70 -18.43 -7.22
C LEU A 61 32.82 -17.33 -8.29
N LEU A 62 31.72 -16.68 -8.68
CA LEU A 62 31.76 -15.58 -9.65
C LEU A 62 32.26 -14.27 -9.03
N THR A 63 31.89 -14.01 -7.77
CA THR A 63 32.14 -12.73 -7.09
C THR A 63 33.42 -12.73 -6.25
N HIS A 64 34.10 -13.88 -6.12
CA HIS A 64 35.31 -14.05 -5.30
C HIS A 64 36.41 -13.03 -5.67
N PRO A 65 37.03 -12.35 -4.69
CA PRO A 65 38.01 -11.29 -4.95
C PRO A 65 39.24 -11.75 -5.74
N ASP A 66 39.60 -13.03 -5.66
CA ASP A 66 40.75 -13.60 -6.39
C ASP A 66 40.45 -13.94 -7.86
N LYS A 67 39.21 -13.75 -8.34
CA LYS A 67 38.87 -13.95 -9.75
C LYS A 67 38.84 -12.66 -10.55
N VAL A 68 39.06 -12.78 -11.85
CA VAL A 68 39.03 -11.63 -12.78
C VAL A 68 37.63 -11.02 -12.79
N GLY A 69 37.50 -9.79 -12.27
CA GLY A 69 36.22 -9.10 -12.11
C GLY A 69 35.55 -9.27 -10.74
N GLY A 70 36.21 -9.93 -9.78
CA GLY A 70 35.72 -10.09 -8.41
C GLY A 70 35.84 -8.82 -7.57
N ASN A 71 34.93 -8.66 -6.60
CA ASN A 71 34.92 -7.53 -5.68
C ASN A 71 34.58 -8.00 -4.26
N LYS A 72 35.43 -7.68 -3.29
CA LYS A 72 35.27 -8.04 -1.88
C LYS A 72 33.93 -7.56 -1.28
N ILE A 73 33.46 -6.37 -1.68
CA ILE A 73 32.20 -5.79 -1.20
C ILE A 73 31.02 -6.66 -1.69
N VAL A 74 31.02 -7.01 -2.97
CA VAL A 74 29.98 -7.84 -3.59
C VAL A 74 29.98 -9.25 -3.00
N PHE A 75 31.16 -9.82 -2.77
CA PHE A 75 31.29 -11.15 -2.15
C PHE A 75 30.75 -11.19 -0.71
N ASN A 76 31.06 -10.17 0.09
CA ASN A 76 30.53 -10.03 1.44
C ASN A 76 29.01 -9.95 1.42
N PHE A 77 28.46 -9.17 0.50
CA PHE A 77 27.02 -9.04 0.32
C PHE A 77 26.34 -10.37 -0.07
N VAL A 78 26.89 -11.11 -1.04
CA VAL A 78 26.40 -12.45 -1.42
C VAL A 78 26.40 -13.39 -0.21
N THR A 79 27.43 -13.31 0.64
CA THR A 79 27.52 -14.10 1.88
C THR A 79 26.47 -13.69 2.91
N GLU A 80 26.17 -12.40 3.04
CA GLU A 80 25.08 -11.91 3.87
C GLU A 80 23.72 -12.39 3.36
N CYS A 81 23.45 -12.29 2.05
CA CYS A 81 22.22 -12.83 1.44
C CYS A 81 22.03 -14.32 1.74
N PHE A 82 23.10 -15.11 1.63
CA PHE A 82 23.06 -16.54 1.98
C PHE A 82 22.73 -16.75 3.46
N LYS A 83 23.33 -15.99 4.38
CA LYS A 83 23.03 -16.09 5.82
C LYS A 83 21.56 -15.79 6.11
N VAL A 84 21.01 -14.72 5.53
CA VAL A 84 19.60 -14.33 5.69
C VAL A 84 18.68 -15.45 5.21
N LEU A 85 18.91 -15.98 4.00
CA LEU A 85 18.09 -17.07 3.45
C LEU A 85 18.25 -18.37 4.25
N ALA A 86 19.45 -18.66 4.76
CA ALA A 86 19.69 -19.81 5.61
C ALA A 86 18.95 -19.72 6.96
N GLU A 87 18.90 -18.53 7.57
CA GLU A 87 18.09 -18.27 8.75
C GLU A 87 16.60 -18.40 8.45
N GLU A 88 16.13 -17.88 7.32
CA GLU A 88 14.75 -18.02 6.90
C GLU A 88 14.35 -19.48 6.67
N TYR A 89 15.23 -20.29 6.09
CA TYR A 89 15.01 -21.74 5.94
C TYR A 89 14.93 -22.44 7.31
N LYS A 90 15.81 -22.09 8.25
CA LYS A 90 15.76 -22.61 9.61
C LYS A 90 14.46 -22.22 10.31
N LEU A 91 14.01 -20.97 10.14
CA LEU A 91 12.77 -20.47 10.72
C LEU A 91 11.55 -21.23 10.19
N ARG A 92 11.50 -21.47 8.87
CA ARG A 92 10.44 -22.26 8.22
C ARG A 92 10.32 -23.68 8.75
N ASN A 93 11.45 -24.30 9.06
CA ASN A 93 11.50 -25.67 9.58
C ASN A 93 11.49 -25.73 11.12
N SER A 94 11.57 -24.59 11.81
CA SER A 94 11.61 -24.55 13.27
C SER A 94 10.20 -24.62 13.85
N ASN A 95 9.91 -25.69 14.59
CA ASN A 95 8.71 -25.80 15.40
C ASN A 95 8.98 -25.24 16.80
N LYS A 96 9.20 -23.93 16.90
CA LYS A 96 9.43 -23.28 18.20
C LYS A 96 8.12 -23.20 18.99
N THR A 97 8.21 -23.48 20.28
CA THR A 97 7.04 -23.36 21.19
C THR A 97 6.84 -21.89 21.62
N PHE A 98 5.61 -21.50 21.95
CA PHE A 98 5.30 -20.15 22.45
C PHE A 98 6.24 -19.65 23.57
N MET A 99 6.58 -20.53 24.53
CA MET A 99 7.49 -20.17 25.64
C MET A 99 8.91 -19.88 25.17
N GLU A 100 9.41 -20.62 24.17
CA GLU A 100 10.74 -20.40 23.59
C GLU A 100 10.80 -19.07 22.84
N LEU A 101 9.74 -18.74 22.09
CA LEU A 101 9.62 -17.44 21.42
C LEU A 101 9.63 -16.30 22.43
N LYS A 102 8.84 -16.42 23.51
CA LYS A 102 8.80 -15.42 24.58
C LYS A 102 10.17 -15.24 25.24
N GLN A 103 10.89 -16.33 25.51
CA GLN A 103 12.23 -16.26 26.09
C GLN A 103 13.24 -15.62 25.13
N GLN A 104 13.16 -15.93 23.83
CA GLN A 104 14.00 -15.31 22.80
C GLN A 104 13.78 -13.80 22.73
N VAL A 105 12.52 -13.36 22.72
CA VAL A 105 12.14 -11.95 22.71
C VAL A 105 12.70 -11.22 23.93
N ASN A 106 12.52 -11.78 25.13
CA ASN A 106 13.07 -11.18 26.35
C ASN A 106 14.61 -11.07 26.27
N SER A 107 15.28 -12.12 25.80
CA SER A 107 16.74 -12.13 25.65
C SER A 107 17.26 -11.15 24.59
N TYR A 108 16.46 -10.86 23.57
CA TYR A 108 16.77 -9.86 22.55
C TYR A 108 16.73 -8.46 23.15
N TYR A 109 15.61 -8.10 23.80
CA TYR A 109 15.46 -6.78 24.42
C TYR A 109 16.43 -6.54 25.58
N SER A 110 16.78 -7.58 26.36
CA SER A 110 17.78 -7.43 27.43
C SER A 110 19.21 -7.21 26.93
N LYS A 111 19.51 -7.45 25.64
CA LYS A 111 20.84 -7.24 25.05
C LYS A 111 21.00 -5.89 24.37
N GLU A 112 19.90 -5.23 24.01
CA GLU A 112 19.99 -3.85 23.52
C GLU A 112 20.20 -2.95 24.74
N GLU A 113 21.40 -2.39 24.88
CA GLU A 113 21.62 -1.29 25.81
C GLU A 113 20.73 -0.11 25.36
N ASP A 114 19.89 0.39 26.27
CA ASP A 114 19.12 1.61 26.07
C ASP A 114 20.09 2.77 25.82
N LYS A 115 20.43 3.02 24.55
CA LYS A 115 21.18 4.20 24.15
C LYS A 115 20.25 5.39 24.28
N ILE A 116 20.23 5.97 25.48
CA ILE A 116 19.51 7.20 25.76
C ILE A 116 20.09 8.28 24.84
N PRO A 117 19.28 8.90 23.96
CA PRO A 117 19.74 10.01 23.14
C PRO A 117 20.26 11.14 24.02
N ALA A 118 21.25 11.90 23.54
CA ALA A 118 21.72 13.06 24.29
C ALA A 118 20.57 14.08 24.44
N PRO A 119 20.43 14.74 25.60
CA PRO A 119 19.40 15.75 25.79
C PRO A 119 19.65 16.94 24.85
N ILE A 120 18.64 17.27 24.04
CA ILE A 120 18.68 18.43 23.15
C ILE A 120 18.41 19.68 24.00
N THR A 121 19.46 20.34 24.48
CA THR A 121 19.35 21.58 25.28
C THR A 121 20.19 22.71 24.67
N GLY A 122 19.60 23.88 24.44
CA GLY A 122 20.31 25.09 23.98
C GLY A 122 19.40 26.20 23.41
N ASP A 123 19.95 27.40 23.24
CA ASP A 123 19.32 28.50 22.50
C ASP A 123 19.13 28.11 21.02
N ASN A 124 18.02 28.51 20.39
CA ASN A 124 17.56 28.05 19.06
C ASN A 124 17.11 26.58 18.95
N PHE A 125 16.63 25.99 20.06
CA PHE A 125 16.02 24.65 20.07
C PHE A 125 15.01 24.44 18.94
N ASN A 126 14.07 25.37 18.74
CA ASN A 126 12.99 25.20 17.76
C ASN A 126 13.53 25.06 16.32
N GLU A 127 14.52 25.86 15.92
CA GLU A 127 15.07 25.76 14.56
C GLU A 127 15.87 24.48 14.36
N ASN A 128 16.67 24.08 15.35
CA ASN A 128 17.48 22.87 15.28
C ASN A 128 16.60 21.61 15.36
N PHE A 129 15.56 21.63 16.19
CA PHE A 129 14.55 20.57 16.27
C PHE A 129 13.80 20.46 14.94
N ASN A 130 13.27 21.55 14.40
CA ASN A 130 12.55 21.50 13.13
C ASN A 130 13.45 21.00 12.00
N LYS A 131 14.70 21.47 11.89
CA LYS A 131 15.65 20.98 10.87
C LYS A 131 15.94 19.48 11.04
N THR A 132 16.22 19.01 12.26
CA THR A 132 16.52 17.60 12.52
C THR A 132 15.31 16.69 12.35
N PHE A 133 14.13 17.17 12.75
CA PHE A 133 12.84 16.51 12.54
C PHE A 133 12.53 16.38 11.06
N GLU A 134 12.58 17.48 10.28
CA GLU A 134 12.35 17.43 8.84
C GLU A 134 13.35 16.52 8.12
N MET A 135 14.60 16.45 8.58
CA MET A 135 15.59 15.52 8.04
C MET A 135 15.31 14.04 8.34
N CYS A 136 14.58 13.74 9.42
CA CYS A 136 14.27 12.38 9.88
C CYS A 136 12.78 12.04 9.81
N LYS A 137 11.97 12.92 9.21
CA LYS A 137 10.55 12.69 9.02
C LYS A 137 10.39 11.57 8.00
N LEU A 138 9.69 10.53 8.41
CA LEU A 138 9.27 9.47 7.51
C LEU A 138 7.88 9.82 7.01
N GLU A 139 7.73 9.81 5.69
CA GLU A 139 6.44 9.96 5.04
C GLU A 139 5.69 8.62 5.11
N ASP A 140 4.43 8.69 5.52
CA ASP A 140 3.49 7.59 5.52
C ASP A 140 2.51 7.73 4.35
N ASP A 141 2.58 6.78 3.42
CA ASP A 141 1.73 6.74 2.23
C ASP A 141 0.22 6.78 2.54
N GLU A 142 -0.18 6.31 3.72
CA GLU A 142 -1.59 6.27 4.15
C GLU A 142 -2.08 7.61 4.73
N ASN A 143 -1.23 8.28 5.52
CA ASN A 143 -1.62 9.42 6.33
C ASN A 143 -1.14 10.78 5.79
N ASP A 144 0.00 10.82 5.09
CA ASP A 144 0.60 12.07 4.64
C ASP A 144 0.12 12.51 3.25
N PHE A 145 -0.63 11.66 2.55
CA PHE A 145 -1.15 11.96 1.22
C PHE A 145 -2.63 12.30 1.25
N GLY A 146 -3.00 13.35 0.50
CA GLY A 146 -4.38 13.80 0.32
C GLY A 146 -4.62 14.33 -1.09
N TYR A 147 -5.62 15.19 -1.26
CA TYR A 147 -5.98 15.73 -2.57
C TYR A 147 -5.30 17.05 -2.93
N GLY A 148 -4.23 17.43 -2.21
CA GLY A 148 -3.48 18.66 -2.43
C GLY A 148 -3.05 18.85 -3.89
N ASP A 149 -2.56 17.78 -4.54
CA ASP A 149 -2.10 17.83 -5.94
C ASP A 149 -3.20 18.18 -6.96
N ILE A 150 -4.47 17.96 -6.60
CA ILE A 150 -5.65 18.16 -7.47
C ILE A 150 -6.40 19.44 -7.08
N MET A 151 -6.18 19.94 -5.86
CA MET A 151 -6.82 21.15 -5.36
C MET A 151 -6.08 22.40 -5.84
N ASN A 152 -6.83 23.45 -6.17
CA ASN A 152 -6.24 24.76 -6.41
C ASN A 152 -5.59 25.27 -5.11
N GLU A 153 -4.45 25.96 -5.24
CA GLU A 153 -3.79 26.57 -4.09
C GLU A 153 -4.73 27.56 -3.39
N SER A 154 -4.83 27.45 -2.07
CA SER A 154 -5.70 28.34 -1.29
C SER A 154 -5.21 29.78 -1.41
N SER A 155 -6.06 30.68 -1.88
CA SER A 155 -5.79 32.12 -1.85
C SER A 155 -6.30 32.73 -0.54
N LYS A 156 -5.65 33.81 -0.06
CA LYS A 156 -6.13 34.57 1.12
C LYS A 156 -7.33 35.46 0.80
N ILE A 157 -7.69 35.55 -0.47
CA ILE A 157 -8.77 36.38 -0.98
C ILE A 157 -10.00 35.48 -1.03
N ARG A 158 -11.08 35.90 -0.37
CA ARG A 158 -12.35 35.18 -0.47
C ARG A 158 -12.88 35.30 -1.89
N GLU A 159 -12.91 34.19 -2.61
CA GLU A 159 -13.61 34.09 -3.89
C GLU A 159 -15.10 33.91 -3.59
N ASP A 160 -15.89 34.94 -3.88
CA ASP A 160 -17.36 34.79 -3.88
C ASP A 160 -17.76 34.05 -5.16
N PHE A 161 -18.27 32.83 -5.00
CA PHE A 161 -18.76 32.03 -6.12
C PHE A 161 -20.20 32.45 -6.46
N SER A 162 -20.47 32.76 -7.72
CA SER A 162 -21.84 33.05 -8.18
C SER A 162 -22.62 31.75 -8.37
N GLN A 163 -23.57 31.45 -7.47
CA GLN A 163 -24.54 30.38 -7.71
C GLN A 163 -25.74 30.95 -8.47
N GLU A 164 -26.01 30.40 -9.66
CA GLU A 164 -27.27 30.66 -10.35
C GLU A 164 -28.41 29.99 -9.58
N ASN A 165 -29.46 30.74 -9.23
CA ASN A 165 -30.63 30.13 -8.62
C ASN A 165 -31.44 29.40 -9.70
N LEU A 166 -31.36 28.07 -9.65
CA LEU A 166 -31.99 27.16 -10.62
C LEU A 166 -33.53 27.21 -10.61
N PHE A 167 -34.14 27.82 -9.58
CA PHE A 167 -35.59 27.79 -9.34
C PHE A 167 -36.30 29.14 -9.56
N GLU A 168 -35.59 30.19 -10.00
CA GLU A 168 -36.04 31.61 -9.96
C GLU A 168 -37.40 31.95 -10.59
N LYS A 169 -38.03 31.04 -11.36
CA LYS A 169 -39.22 31.39 -12.18
C LYS A 169 -40.40 30.43 -12.06
N LYS A 170 -40.37 29.42 -11.17
CA LYS A 170 -41.47 28.45 -11.05
C LYS A 170 -41.87 28.24 -9.59
N LYS A 171 -43.18 28.05 -9.35
CA LYS A 171 -43.67 27.54 -8.06
C LYS A 171 -42.97 26.21 -7.78
N PHE A 172 -42.38 26.09 -6.60
CA PHE A 172 -41.71 24.86 -6.17
C PHE A 172 -42.76 23.76 -6.00
N ASP A 173 -42.74 22.79 -6.89
CA ASP A 173 -43.59 21.60 -6.88
C ASP A 173 -42.71 20.36 -7.13
N ASN A 174 -43.10 19.21 -6.60
CA ASN A 174 -42.33 17.96 -6.71
C ASN A 174 -42.02 17.61 -8.18
N THR A 175 -42.95 17.89 -9.08
CA THR A 175 -42.76 17.65 -10.52
C THR A 175 -41.72 18.58 -11.15
N SER A 176 -41.65 19.83 -10.68
CA SER A 176 -40.69 20.82 -11.17
C SER A 176 -39.30 20.56 -10.60
N PHE A 177 -39.21 20.14 -9.34
CA PHE A 177 -37.97 19.69 -8.72
C PHE A 177 -37.40 18.48 -9.47
N ASN A 178 -38.19 17.42 -9.67
CA ASN A 178 -37.70 16.19 -10.33
C ASN A 178 -37.19 16.47 -11.75
N LYS A 179 -37.81 17.39 -12.51
CA LYS A 179 -37.36 17.78 -13.85
C LYS A 179 -36.03 18.55 -13.84
N ILE A 180 -35.84 19.46 -12.88
CA ILE A 180 -34.59 20.22 -12.75
C ILE A 180 -33.48 19.31 -12.23
N PHE A 181 -33.80 18.47 -11.23
CA PHE A 181 -32.88 17.47 -10.68
C PHE A 181 -32.38 16.54 -11.79
N THR A 182 -33.27 15.81 -12.48
CA THR A 182 -32.88 14.90 -13.57
C THR A 182 -32.07 15.54 -14.69
N LYS A 183 -32.25 16.85 -14.93
CA LYS A 183 -31.46 17.61 -15.92
C LYS A 183 -30.03 17.90 -15.43
N HIS A 184 -29.85 18.23 -14.16
CA HIS A 184 -28.57 18.63 -13.58
C HIS A 184 -27.80 17.48 -12.90
N THR A 185 -28.47 16.37 -12.57
CA THR A 185 -27.88 15.14 -12.03
C THR A 185 -28.18 13.95 -12.95
N PRO A 186 -27.49 13.86 -14.11
CA PRO A 186 -27.74 12.78 -15.06
C PRO A 186 -27.48 11.40 -14.42
N PRO A 187 -28.10 10.33 -14.94
CA PRO A 187 -27.72 8.96 -14.59
C PRO A 187 -26.22 8.79 -14.79
N PRO A 188 -25.59 7.90 -13.99
CA PRO A 188 -24.21 7.53 -14.25
C PRO A 188 -24.16 7.03 -15.70
N PRO A 189 -23.11 7.35 -16.48
CA PRO A 189 -22.94 6.76 -17.79
C PRO A 189 -23.07 5.24 -17.68
N LYS A 190 -23.48 4.56 -18.76
CA LYS A 190 -23.55 3.09 -18.83
C LYS A 190 -22.13 2.51 -18.76
N GLU A 191 -21.47 2.73 -17.65
CA GLU A 191 -20.22 2.11 -17.29
C GLU A 191 -20.50 0.62 -17.08
N LEU A 192 -19.51 -0.20 -17.42
CA LEU A 192 -19.51 -1.58 -17.00
C LEU A 192 -19.75 -1.61 -15.50
N ILE A 193 -20.94 -2.05 -15.07
CA ILE A 193 -21.26 -2.25 -13.66
C ILE A 193 -20.26 -3.28 -13.15
N LYS A 194 -19.25 -2.79 -12.45
CA LYS A 194 -18.23 -3.64 -11.85
C LYS A 194 -18.91 -4.44 -10.75
N TYR A 195 -19.23 -5.70 -11.04
CA TYR A 195 -19.72 -6.62 -10.03
C TYR A 195 -18.64 -6.75 -8.96
N LYS A 196 -18.93 -6.25 -7.76
CA LYS A 196 -18.05 -6.32 -6.59
C LYS A 196 -18.64 -7.37 -5.66
N GLU A 197 -17.88 -8.42 -5.39
CA GLU A 197 -18.25 -9.39 -4.35
C GLU A 197 -18.30 -8.70 -2.99
N PRO A 198 -19.15 -9.19 -2.05
CA PRO A 198 -19.19 -8.63 -0.71
C PRO A 198 -17.82 -8.77 -0.04
N GLU A 199 -17.23 -7.64 0.34
CA GLU A 199 -15.99 -7.60 1.09
C GLU A 199 -16.27 -7.75 2.60
N PRO A 200 -15.34 -8.36 3.36
CA PRO A 200 -15.48 -8.45 4.80
C PRO A 200 -15.51 -7.04 5.40
N MET A 201 -16.50 -6.79 6.26
CA MET A 201 -16.61 -5.52 6.95
C MET A 201 -15.71 -5.51 8.19
N VAL A 202 -14.90 -4.47 8.33
CA VAL A 202 -14.09 -4.27 9.53
C VAL A 202 -15.02 -4.07 10.73
N LEU A 203 -14.86 -4.88 11.77
CA LEU A 203 -15.67 -4.81 12.99
C LEU A 203 -15.23 -3.69 13.95
N ALA A 204 -13.96 -3.30 13.91
CA ALA A 204 -13.35 -2.34 14.82
C ALA A 204 -13.33 -0.90 14.27
N LYS A 205 -14.36 -0.47 13.53
CA LYS A 205 -14.39 0.86 12.89
C LYS A 205 -14.35 2.04 13.86
N THR A 206 -14.69 1.82 15.13
CA THR A 206 -14.60 2.85 16.18
C THR A 206 -13.18 3.03 16.70
N MET A 207 -12.30 2.04 16.50
CA MET A 207 -10.89 2.14 16.87
C MET A 207 -10.11 2.82 15.76
N ASN A 208 -9.17 3.68 16.14
CA ASN A 208 -8.18 4.19 15.20
C ASN A 208 -7.14 3.09 15.00
N TYR A 209 -7.00 2.62 13.77
CA TYR A 209 -5.99 1.65 13.36
C TYR A 209 -5.48 1.99 11.97
N THR A 210 -4.29 1.50 11.66
CA THR A 210 -3.66 1.61 10.33
C THR A 210 -3.43 0.18 9.86
N GLU A 211 -3.68 -0.09 8.57
CA GLU A 211 -3.45 -1.43 8.04
C GLU A 211 -1.95 -1.66 7.84
N ILE A 212 -1.42 -2.78 8.35
CA ILE A 212 0.01 -3.03 8.21
C ILE A 212 0.35 -3.28 6.74
N GLY A 213 1.17 -2.41 6.16
CA GLY A 213 1.53 -2.46 4.74
C GLY A 213 0.39 -2.08 3.81
N GLY A 214 -0.60 -1.34 4.30
CA GLY A 214 -1.69 -0.82 3.50
C GLY A 214 -1.19 0.05 2.34
N LYS A 215 -2.12 0.43 1.50
CA LYS A 215 -1.88 1.37 0.40
C LYS A 215 -2.56 2.67 0.77
N ARG A 216 -2.09 3.75 0.16
CA ARG A 216 -2.79 5.03 0.14
C ARG A 216 -4.30 4.80 -0.08
N PRO A 217 -5.17 5.28 0.81
CA PRO A 217 -6.61 5.17 0.64
C PRO A 217 -7.08 5.90 -0.62
N ASP A 218 -7.99 5.26 -1.36
CA ASP A 218 -8.67 5.90 -2.51
C ASP A 218 -9.86 6.75 -2.06
N ASP A 219 -10.45 6.41 -0.91
CA ASP A 219 -11.66 7.01 -0.32
C ASP A 219 -11.41 7.34 1.16
N TYR A 220 -11.47 8.61 1.51
CA TYR A 220 -11.31 9.13 2.87
C TYR A 220 -12.66 9.41 3.55
N SER A 221 -13.78 8.87 3.04
CA SER A 221 -15.10 9.00 3.65
C SER A 221 -15.15 8.38 5.04
N SER A 222 -15.90 9.00 5.95
CA SER A 222 -16.19 8.40 7.25
C SER A 222 -17.27 7.33 7.15
N SER A 223 -17.16 6.30 7.97
CA SER A 223 -18.25 5.34 8.15
C SER A 223 -19.35 5.92 9.05
N ALA A 224 -20.61 5.64 8.71
CA ALA A 224 -21.77 6.02 9.53
C ALA A 224 -21.66 5.55 11.00
N GLU A 225 -20.93 4.45 11.24
CA GLU A 225 -20.71 3.87 12.57
C GLU A 225 -19.79 4.72 13.48
N LYS A 226 -19.06 5.71 12.93
CA LYS A 226 -18.28 6.69 13.71
C LYS A 226 -19.15 7.85 14.25
N SER A 227 -20.47 7.85 14.01
CA SER A 227 -21.38 8.88 14.50
C SER A 227 -21.61 8.76 16.02
N SER A 228 -20.68 9.27 16.81
CA SER A 228 -20.97 9.70 18.19
C SER A 228 -21.71 11.04 18.15
N LYS A 229 -22.40 11.43 19.23
CA LYS A 229 -23.18 12.68 19.35
C LYS A 229 -22.43 13.96 18.90
N ASN A 230 -21.10 13.93 18.84
CA ASN A 230 -20.24 15.05 18.45
C ASN A 230 -19.41 14.81 17.18
N ASN A 231 -19.55 13.67 16.49
CA ASN A 231 -18.78 13.37 15.27
C ASN A 231 -19.67 13.46 14.04
N LEU A 232 -19.35 14.40 13.15
CA LEU A 232 -20.02 14.55 11.86
C LEU A 232 -19.58 13.44 10.90
N ILE A 233 -20.53 12.88 10.17
CA ILE A 233 -20.26 12.02 9.02
C ILE A 233 -19.79 12.93 7.88
N TYR A 234 -18.59 12.67 7.37
CA TYR A 234 -18.03 13.31 6.19
C TYR A 234 -17.90 12.30 5.05
N SER A 235 -18.04 12.81 3.83
CA SER A 235 -17.78 12.08 2.59
C SER A 235 -16.51 12.62 1.96
N ASP A 236 -15.81 11.76 1.26
CA ASP A 236 -14.65 12.10 0.48
C ASP A 236 -14.94 13.19 -0.55
N TYR A 237 -13.98 14.11 -0.73
CA TYR A 237 -14.08 15.23 -1.65
C TYR A 237 -14.29 14.81 -3.12
N LYS A 238 -13.59 13.77 -3.60
CA LYS A 238 -13.74 13.26 -4.98
C LYS A 238 -15.12 12.63 -5.19
N ILE A 239 -15.63 11.93 -4.18
CA ILE A 239 -16.97 11.34 -4.22
C ILE A 239 -18.02 12.47 -4.25
N ALA A 240 -17.85 13.49 -3.40
CA ALA A 240 -18.76 14.63 -3.33
C ALA A 240 -18.81 15.46 -4.62
N TYR A 241 -17.74 15.47 -5.42
CA TYR A 241 -17.69 16.16 -6.71
C TYR A 241 -18.43 15.41 -7.83
N SER A 242 -18.85 14.16 -7.62
CA SER A 242 -19.63 13.43 -8.60
C SER A 242 -21.07 13.98 -8.69
N ASN A 243 -21.38 14.69 -9.77
CA ASN A 243 -22.73 15.22 -10.03
C ASN A 243 -23.69 14.16 -10.62
N THR A 244 -23.38 12.88 -10.48
CA THR A 244 -24.19 11.77 -11.01
C THR A 244 -25.14 11.23 -9.94
N ARG A 245 -26.35 10.86 -10.32
CA ARG A 245 -27.25 10.14 -9.40
C ARG A 245 -26.77 8.70 -9.17
N LEU A 246 -27.08 8.14 -8.00
CA LEU A 246 -26.69 6.77 -7.63
C LEU A 246 -27.42 5.70 -8.47
N VAL A 247 -28.64 6.00 -8.90
CA VAL A 247 -29.56 5.01 -9.47
C VAL A 247 -30.21 5.56 -10.72
N ASP A 248 -30.26 4.73 -11.76
CA ASP A 248 -31.12 4.96 -12.92
C ASP A 248 -32.44 4.21 -12.75
N ASP A 249 -33.51 4.95 -12.43
CA ASP A 249 -34.86 4.40 -12.22
C ASP A 249 -35.35 3.58 -13.42
N GLU A 250 -34.97 3.97 -14.65
CA GLU A 250 -35.35 3.22 -15.84
C GLU A 250 -34.68 1.85 -15.90
N MET A 251 -33.47 1.74 -15.37
CA MET A 251 -32.70 0.50 -15.37
C MET A 251 -33.21 -0.48 -14.31
N ILE A 252 -33.60 0.03 -13.14
CA ILE A 252 -34.23 -0.78 -12.08
C ILE A 252 -35.54 -1.37 -12.57
N ASN A 253 -36.41 -0.53 -13.15
CA ASN A 253 -37.72 -0.97 -13.63
C ASN A 253 -37.63 -1.98 -14.79
N LYS A 254 -36.54 -1.97 -15.57
CA LYS A 254 -36.31 -2.94 -16.66
C LYS A 254 -35.62 -4.24 -16.21
N SER A 255 -34.87 -4.20 -15.11
CA SER A 255 -34.05 -5.34 -14.64
C SER A 255 -34.76 -6.22 -13.61
N LEU A 256 -35.69 -5.66 -12.84
CA LEU A 256 -36.54 -6.41 -11.94
C LEU A 256 -37.59 -7.17 -12.77
N LYS A 257 -37.54 -8.51 -12.73
CA LYS A 257 -38.61 -9.34 -13.27
C LYS A 257 -39.77 -9.31 -12.29
N ASP A 258 -40.92 -8.87 -12.76
CA ASP A 258 -42.16 -9.02 -12.01
C ASP A 258 -42.60 -10.49 -12.04
N PHE A 259 -42.87 -11.06 -10.87
CA PHE A 259 -43.38 -12.41 -10.72
C PHE A 259 -44.86 -12.34 -10.36
N LYS A 260 -45.69 -13.18 -11.00
CA LYS A 260 -47.13 -13.17 -10.74
C LYS A 260 -47.52 -13.98 -9.51
N SER A 261 -46.64 -14.88 -9.05
CA SER A 261 -46.87 -15.73 -7.89
C SER A 261 -45.58 -16.05 -7.14
N ILE A 262 -45.71 -16.41 -5.85
CA ILE A 262 -44.61 -16.86 -5.00
C ILE A 262 -43.96 -18.15 -5.54
N GLU A 263 -44.76 -19.08 -6.08
CA GLU A 263 -44.24 -20.33 -6.66
C GLU A 263 -43.35 -20.10 -7.90
N GLU A 264 -43.69 -19.10 -8.72
CA GLU A 264 -42.89 -18.73 -9.90
C GLU A 264 -41.54 -18.15 -9.47
N TYR A 265 -41.54 -17.31 -8.45
CA TYR A 265 -40.33 -16.77 -7.84
C TYR A 265 -39.44 -17.88 -7.25
N GLU A 266 -40.03 -18.83 -6.52
CA GLU A 266 -39.30 -19.97 -5.95
C GLU A 266 -38.65 -20.85 -7.03
N LYS A 267 -39.38 -21.15 -8.12
CA LYS A 267 -38.83 -21.89 -9.26
C LYS A 267 -37.68 -21.14 -9.92
N TYR A 268 -37.84 -19.83 -10.16
CA TYR A 268 -36.78 -18.99 -10.71
C TYR A 268 -35.53 -18.99 -9.81
N ARG A 269 -35.71 -18.76 -8.50
CA ARG A 269 -34.63 -18.80 -7.50
C ARG A 269 -33.93 -20.15 -7.48
N ASN A 270 -34.68 -21.26 -7.43
CA ASN A 270 -34.12 -22.61 -7.40
C ASN A 270 -33.33 -22.95 -8.68
N SER A 271 -33.80 -22.50 -9.85
CA SER A 271 -33.07 -22.69 -11.12
C SER A 271 -31.73 -21.96 -11.13
N LYS A 272 -31.66 -20.77 -10.51
CA LYS A 272 -30.44 -19.96 -10.39
C LYS A 272 -29.47 -20.55 -9.37
N ILE A 273 -29.97 -21.04 -8.23
CA ILE A 273 -29.14 -21.66 -7.18
C ILE A 273 -28.52 -22.98 -7.66
N LYS A 274 -29.27 -23.80 -8.39
CA LYS A 274 -28.78 -25.08 -8.92
C LYS A 274 -27.79 -24.94 -10.08
N LYS A 275 -27.65 -23.73 -10.63
CA LYS A 275 -26.66 -23.46 -11.68
C LYS A 275 -25.28 -23.38 -11.03
N GLY A 276 -24.44 -24.38 -11.27
CA GLY A 276 -23.03 -24.33 -10.88
C GLY A 276 -22.25 -23.24 -11.61
N LEU A 277 -21.00 -23.01 -11.19
CA LEU A 277 -20.13 -22.04 -11.85
C LEU A 277 -19.92 -22.41 -13.32
N THR A 278 -20.10 -21.42 -14.18
CA THR A 278 -19.73 -21.44 -15.59
C THR A 278 -18.20 -21.44 -15.71
N ASP A 279 -17.63 -21.98 -16.79
CA ASP A 279 -16.16 -22.02 -16.94
C ASP A 279 -15.52 -20.63 -16.97
N LYS A 280 -16.23 -19.62 -17.48
CA LYS A 280 -15.82 -18.21 -17.38
C LYS A 280 -15.74 -17.72 -15.93
N GLU A 281 -16.68 -18.14 -15.08
CA GLU A 281 -16.71 -17.77 -13.66
C GLU A 281 -15.58 -18.49 -12.92
N LYS A 282 -15.33 -19.78 -13.21
CA LYS A 282 -14.18 -20.51 -12.64
C LYS A 282 -12.85 -19.83 -12.96
N LEU A 283 -12.62 -19.48 -14.23
CA LEU A 283 -11.41 -18.77 -14.66
C LEU A 283 -11.29 -17.38 -14.01
N TYR A 284 -12.41 -16.70 -13.78
CA TYR A 284 -12.43 -15.46 -13.01
C TYR A 284 -11.96 -15.67 -11.56
N PHE A 285 -12.45 -16.71 -10.87
CA PHE A 285 -12.00 -17.02 -9.51
C PHE A 285 -10.53 -17.42 -9.44
N GLU A 286 -10.02 -18.19 -10.41
CA GLU A 286 -8.60 -18.53 -10.49
C GLU A 286 -7.73 -17.27 -10.66
N ASN A 287 -8.09 -16.39 -11.60
CA ASN A 287 -7.39 -15.12 -11.79
C ASN A 287 -7.48 -14.21 -10.57
N LYS A 288 -8.64 -14.18 -9.90
CA LYS A 288 -8.83 -13.43 -8.66
C LYS A 288 -7.90 -13.93 -7.57
N LYS A 289 -7.81 -15.25 -7.37
CA LYS A 289 -6.91 -15.86 -6.40
C LYS A 289 -5.44 -15.51 -6.68
N ILE A 290 -5.01 -15.60 -7.95
CA ILE A 290 -3.66 -15.20 -8.35
C ILE A 290 -3.42 -13.72 -8.05
N LYS A 291 -4.41 -12.86 -8.31
CA LYS A 291 -4.32 -11.43 -8.04
C LYS A 291 -4.22 -11.13 -6.55
N GLU A 292 -5.00 -11.80 -5.71
CA GLU A 292 -4.95 -11.68 -4.25
C GLU A 292 -3.58 -12.12 -3.71
N GLU A 293 -3.03 -13.23 -4.22
CA GLU A 293 -1.67 -13.69 -3.88
C GLU A 293 -0.59 -12.67 -4.27
N GLN A 294 -0.74 -12.02 -5.43
CA GLN A 294 0.15 -10.95 -5.88
C GLN A 294 0.01 -9.69 -5.01
N GLU A 295 -1.21 -9.29 -4.65
CA GLU A 295 -1.44 -8.12 -3.80
C GLU A 295 -0.90 -8.32 -2.39
N GLU A 296 -1.07 -9.51 -1.82
CA GLU A 296 -0.49 -9.89 -0.53
C GLU A 296 1.05 -9.93 -0.60
N TYR A 297 1.61 -10.42 -1.70
CA TYR A 297 3.04 -10.38 -1.92
C TYR A 297 3.58 -8.94 -1.91
N LEU A 298 2.95 -8.05 -2.65
CA LEU A 298 3.32 -6.63 -2.68
C LEU A 298 3.14 -5.96 -1.32
N ARG A 299 2.14 -6.38 -0.53
CA ARG A 299 1.94 -5.90 0.85
C ARG A 299 3.13 -6.26 1.73
N LEU A 300 3.57 -7.52 1.71
CA LEU A 300 4.73 -8.00 2.46
C LEU A 300 6.02 -7.30 2.02
N GLU A 301 6.20 -7.04 0.72
CA GLU A 301 7.34 -6.26 0.24
C GLU A 301 7.33 -4.82 0.75
N ARG A 302 6.17 -4.14 0.73
CA ARG A 302 6.04 -2.78 1.30
C ARG A 302 6.42 -2.75 2.77
N ILE A 303 5.96 -3.73 3.56
CA ILE A 303 6.32 -3.84 4.98
C ILE A 303 7.83 -3.96 5.15
N LYS A 304 8.46 -4.89 4.43
CA LYS A 304 9.92 -5.08 4.48
C LYS A 304 10.68 -3.80 4.13
N GLN A 305 10.26 -3.12 3.07
CA GLN A 305 10.86 -1.84 2.66
C GLN A 305 10.66 -0.76 3.71
N ASN A 306 9.48 -0.69 4.33
CA ASN A 306 9.20 0.26 5.40
C ASN A 306 10.07 -0.01 6.63
N ASP A 307 10.18 -1.26 7.07
CA ASP A 307 11.04 -1.65 8.20
C ASP A 307 12.50 -1.26 7.96
N ILE A 308 13.00 -1.46 6.74
CA ILE A 308 14.37 -1.05 6.36
C ILE A 308 14.50 0.48 6.39
N LYS A 309 13.52 1.22 5.85
CA LYS A 309 13.50 2.70 5.89
C LYS A 309 13.49 3.21 7.34
N ILE A 310 12.65 2.62 8.19
CA ILE A 310 12.56 2.94 9.63
C ILE A 310 13.90 2.69 10.30
N LYS A 311 14.53 1.53 10.06
CA LYS A 311 15.84 1.21 10.64
C LYS A 311 16.91 2.22 10.23
N ILE A 312 17.02 2.53 8.93
CA ILE A 312 17.99 3.50 8.42
C ILE A 312 17.73 4.89 9.01
N ASN A 313 16.46 5.29 9.10
CA ASN A 313 16.07 6.57 9.67
C ASN A 313 16.38 6.66 11.16
N ASN A 314 16.13 5.59 11.92
CA ASN A 314 16.49 5.51 13.34
C ASN A 314 18.01 5.62 13.52
N GLU A 315 18.81 4.91 12.72
CA GLU A 315 20.28 5.06 12.75
C GLU A 315 20.72 6.50 12.43
N LYS A 316 20.08 7.14 11.45
CA LYS A 316 20.34 8.54 11.09
C LYS A 316 19.98 9.49 12.23
N ALA A 317 18.79 9.32 12.81
CA ALA A 317 18.31 10.10 13.94
C ALA A 317 19.24 9.94 15.15
N SER A 318 19.61 8.72 15.52
CA SER A 318 20.57 8.47 16.59
C SER A 318 21.90 9.19 16.35
N ARG A 319 22.45 9.18 15.13
CA ARG A 319 23.69 9.92 14.82
C ARG A 319 23.55 11.43 14.93
N LEU A 320 22.38 11.97 14.60
CA LEU A 320 22.09 13.41 14.66
C LEU A 320 21.82 13.89 16.08
N PHE A 321 21.17 13.06 16.91
CA PHE A 321 20.84 13.38 18.31
C PHE A 321 21.92 13.00 19.33
N ILE A 322 23.00 12.33 18.93
CA ILE A 322 24.13 11.96 19.82
C ILE A 322 25.26 13.00 19.79
N LYS A 323 25.15 14.09 19.00
CA LYS A 323 26.22 15.08 18.86
C LYS A 323 26.06 16.31 19.75
#